data_AF-A0A1V6REV0-F1
#
_entry.id   AF-A0A1V6REV0-F1
#
_cell.length_a   1.000
_cell.length_b   1.000
_cell.length_c   1.000
_cell.angle_alpha   90.00
_cell.angle_beta   90.00
_cell.angle_gamma   90.00
#
_symmetry.space_group_name_H-M   'P 1'
#
loop_
_entity.id
_entity.type
_entity.pdbx_description
1 polymer ?
#
loop_
_entity_poly.entity_id
_entity_poly.type
_entity_poly.pdbx_seq_one_letter_code
_entity_poly.pdbx_strand_id
1 'polypeptide(L)'
;MAIQLVKSFQHLTACFILAIKNTFSSITTTTKHLKAKHHDCIKADRVKLLLQKLQEEKHTNLQLNWISEHRQEIRRAHNIIQRETYIRELFFDYDIQAQKESPPEPYTLKNLQKCDLELKLLNIEYFEHLERMAELMKRKPLGHLVHRYARNLRHNLKQLWIIERTYCQLRGGCCARECGCCERPWDTIRDPSGKIQYMHCTGSCGCCTRHRGYSSSSMVVNKKSDI
;
A
#
# COMPACT_ATOMS: atom_id res chain seq x y z
N MET A 1 -27.07 -35.49 -88.90
CA MET A 1 -27.28 -35.88 -87.48
C MET A 1 -26.03 -35.74 -86.60
N ALA A 2 -24.80 -35.94 -87.09
CA ALA A 2 -23.57 -35.81 -86.28
C ALA A 2 -23.29 -34.39 -85.72
N ILE A 3 -23.65 -33.32 -86.46
CA ILE A 3 -23.38 -31.92 -86.07
C ILE A 3 -24.23 -31.47 -84.86
N GLN A 4 -25.45 -32.00 -84.69
CA GLN A 4 -26.32 -31.70 -83.53
C GLN A 4 -25.80 -32.36 -82.23
N LEU A 5 -25.21 -33.55 -82.33
CA LEU A 5 -24.60 -34.25 -81.20
C LEU A 5 -23.36 -33.52 -80.66
N VAL A 6 -22.52 -32.98 -81.54
CA VAL A 6 -21.33 -32.19 -81.14
C VAL A 6 -21.71 -30.89 -80.44
N LYS A 7 -22.72 -30.16 -80.93
CA LYS A 7 -23.23 -28.94 -80.28
C LYS A 7 -23.87 -29.22 -78.92
N SER A 8 -24.58 -30.34 -78.79
CA SER A 8 -25.16 -30.78 -77.52
C SER A 8 -24.07 -31.13 -76.49
N PHE A 9 -23.02 -31.84 -76.92
CA PHE A 9 -21.88 -32.15 -76.06
C PHE A 9 -21.08 -30.90 -75.63
N GLN A 10 -20.89 -29.94 -76.55
CA GLN A 10 -20.27 -28.64 -76.24
C GLN A 10 -21.10 -27.81 -75.25
N HIS A 11 -22.43 -27.87 -75.34
CA HIS A 11 -23.32 -27.19 -74.40
C HIS A 11 -23.29 -27.85 -73.02
N LEU A 12 -23.32 -29.18 -72.95
CA LEU A 12 -23.24 -29.93 -71.68
C LEU A 12 -21.89 -29.71 -70.98
N THR A 13 -20.79 -29.72 -71.73
CA THR A 13 -19.45 -29.42 -71.19
C THR A 13 -19.34 -27.97 -70.72
N ALA A 14 -19.90 -27.00 -71.45
CA ALA A 14 -19.95 -25.60 -71.00
C ALA A 14 -20.77 -25.42 -69.71
N CYS A 15 -21.94 -26.06 -69.61
CA CYS A 15 -22.76 -26.05 -68.39
C CYS A 15 -22.03 -26.70 -67.20
N PHE A 16 -21.33 -27.81 -67.44
CA PHE A 16 -20.56 -28.51 -66.40
C PHE A 16 -19.37 -27.66 -65.93
N ILE A 17 -18.63 -27.03 -66.84
CA ILE A 17 -17.54 -26.11 -66.52
C ILE A 17 -18.06 -24.90 -65.73
N LEU A 18 -19.23 -24.35 -66.09
CA LEU A 18 -19.84 -23.23 -65.37
C LEU A 18 -20.28 -23.64 -63.95
N ALA A 19 -20.88 -24.83 -63.80
CA ALA A 19 -21.25 -25.39 -62.49
C ALA A 19 -20.01 -25.62 -61.60
N ILE A 20 -18.92 -26.14 -62.16
CA ILE A 20 -17.63 -26.29 -61.47
C ILE A 20 -17.09 -24.91 -61.07
N LYS A 21 -17.08 -23.92 -61.97
CA LYS A 21 -16.60 -22.56 -61.63
C LYS A 21 -17.43 -21.91 -60.52
N ASN A 22 -18.75 -22.09 -60.53
CA ASN A 22 -19.64 -21.55 -59.51
C ASN A 22 -19.43 -22.23 -58.15
N THR A 23 -19.24 -23.55 -58.12
CA THR A 23 -18.95 -24.28 -56.87
C THR A 23 -17.59 -23.90 -56.29
N PHE A 24 -16.54 -23.79 -57.12
CA PHE A 24 -15.24 -23.27 -56.66
C PHE A 24 -15.33 -21.83 -56.15
N SER A 25 -16.05 -20.94 -56.85
CA SER A 25 -16.26 -19.55 -56.42
C SER A 25 -16.98 -19.48 -55.06
N SER A 26 -18.02 -20.29 -54.86
CA SER A 26 -18.73 -20.40 -53.58
C SER A 26 -17.80 -20.87 -52.45
N ILE A 27 -17.04 -21.96 -52.67
CA ILE A 27 -16.09 -22.50 -51.69
C ILE A 27 -15.01 -21.47 -51.31
N THR A 28 -14.47 -20.74 -52.30
CA THR A 28 -13.46 -19.69 -52.03
C THR A 28 -14.02 -18.53 -51.20
N THR A 29 -15.29 -18.17 -51.40
CA THR A 29 -15.96 -17.12 -50.63
C THR A 29 -16.21 -17.57 -49.20
N THR A 30 -16.73 -18.78 -49.01
CA THR A 30 -16.96 -19.36 -47.68
C THR A 30 -15.66 -19.55 -46.89
N THR A 31 -14.59 -20.02 -47.53
CA THR A 31 -13.28 -20.17 -46.87
C THR A 31 -12.65 -18.83 -46.49
N LYS A 32 -12.79 -17.78 -47.32
CA LYS A 32 -12.38 -16.42 -46.94
C LYS A 32 -13.14 -15.90 -45.72
N HIS A 33 -14.47 -16.08 -45.71
CA HIS A 33 -15.31 -15.67 -44.58
C HIS A 33 -14.96 -16.43 -43.29
N LEU A 34 -14.74 -17.75 -43.37
CA LEU A 34 -14.31 -18.57 -42.22
C LEU A 34 -12.94 -18.13 -41.68
N LYS A 35 -11.97 -17.84 -42.56
CA LYS A 35 -10.66 -17.31 -42.16
C LYS A 35 -10.77 -15.95 -41.47
N ALA A 36 -11.59 -15.04 -41.99
CA ALA A 36 -11.83 -13.74 -41.36
C ALA A 36 -12.46 -13.89 -39.97
N LYS A 37 -13.55 -14.68 -39.86
CA LYS A 37 -14.21 -14.96 -38.57
C LYS A 37 -13.28 -15.61 -37.55
N HIS A 38 -12.46 -16.57 -37.96
CA HIS A 38 -11.47 -17.21 -37.09
C HIS A 38 -10.39 -16.21 -36.61
N HIS A 39 -9.91 -15.34 -37.50
CA HIS A 39 -8.96 -14.30 -37.15
C HIS A 39 -9.54 -13.24 -36.20
N ASP A 40 -10.80 -12.84 -36.39
CA ASP A 40 -11.51 -11.94 -35.49
C ASP A 40 -11.75 -12.59 -34.11
N CYS A 41 -12.06 -13.89 -34.06
CA CYS A 41 -12.14 -14.65 -32.82
C CYS A 41 -10.80 -14.65 -32.06
N ILE A 42 -9.69 -14.96 -32.75
CA ILE A 42 -8.36 -14.93 -32.14
C ILE A 42 -8.01 -13.53 -31.62
N LYS A 43 -8.36 -12.47 -32.37
CA LYS A 43 -8.16 -11.08 -31.92
C LYS A 43 -8.99 -10.77 -30.68
N ALA A 44 -10.27 -11.15 -30.66
CA ALA A 44 -11.15 -10.95 -29.52
C ALA A 44 -10.64 -11.70 -28.27
N ASP A 45 -10.17 -12.94 -28.42
CA ASP A 45 -9.58 -13.72 -27.32
C ASP A 45 -8.30 -13.08 -26.78
N ARG A 46 -7.43 -12.57 -27.67
CA ARG A 46 -6.24 -11.81 -27.26
C ARG A 46 -6.61 -10.54 -26.50
N VAL A 47 -7.60 -9.79 -26.97
CA VAL A 47 -8.10 -8.59 -26.27
C VAL A 47 -8.66 -8.96 -24.90
N LYS A 48 -9.44 -10.05 -24.78
CA LYS A 48 -9.98 -10.54 -23.51
C LYS A 48 -8.86 -10.90 -22.51
N LEU A 49 -7.82 -11.59 -22.96
CA LEU A 49 -6.65 -11.93 -22.14
C LEU A 49 -5.90 -10.67 -21.68
N LEU A 50 -5.73 -9.68 -22.55
CA LEU A 50 -5.10 -8.40 -22.19
C LEU A 50 -5.94 -7.63 -21.16
N LEU A 51 -7.26 -7.57 -21.34
CA LEU A 51 -8.16 -6.94 -20.37
C LEU A 51 -8.11 -7.65 -19.01
N GLN A 52 -8.07 -8.98 -18.99
CA GLN A 52 -7.91 -9.74 -17.77
C GLN A 52 -6.58 -9.41 -17.08
N LYS A 53 -5.46 -9.39 -17.82
CA LYS A 53 -4.15 -9.01 -17.26
C LYS A 53 -4.15 -7.58 -16.70
N LEU A 54 -4.76 -6.62 -17.40
CA LEU A 54 -4.89 -5.24 -16.92
C LEU A 54 -5.75 -5.16 -15.65
N GLN A 55 -6.82 -5.94 -15.56
CA GLN A 55 -7.65 -6.03 -14.36
C GLN A 55 -6.88 -6.64 -13.19
N GLU A 56 -6.12 -7.72 -13.42
CA GLU A 56 -5.25 -8.36 -12.43
C GLU A 56 -4.16 -7.41 -11.93
N GLU A 57 -3.52 -6.66 -12.83
CA GLU A 57 -2.53 -5.64 -12.49
C GLU A 57 -3.15 -4.51 -11.67
N LYS A 58 -4.30 -3.97 -12.09
CA LYS A 58 -5.03 -2.94 -11.35
C LYS A 58 -5.40 -3.42 -9.95
N HIS A 59 -5.86 -4.67 -9.83
CA HIS A 59 -6.20 -5.26 -8.55
C HIS A 59 -4.98 -5.50 -7.66
N THR A 60 -3.84 -5.87 -8.25
CA THR A 60 -2.56 -6.00 -7.56
C THR A 60 -2.09 -4.65 -7.02
N ASN A 61 -2.14 -3.61 -7.85
CA ASN A 61 -1.79 -2.24 -7.45
C ASN A 61 -2.68 -1.74 -6.31
N LEU A 62 -3.99 -2.02 -6.36
CA LEU A 62 -4.90 -1.68 -5.27
C LEU A 62 -4.49 -2.35 -3.93
N GLN A 63 -4.14 -3.63 -3.96
CA GLN A 63 -3.66 -4.34 -2.77
C GLN A 63 -2.34 -3.77 -2.24
N LEU A 64 -1.37 -3.48 -3.12
CA LEU A 64 -0.08 -2.92 -2.74
C LEU A 64 -0.20 -1.52 -2.14
N ASN A 65 -1.04 -0.67 -2.74
CA ASN A 65 -1.33 0.67 -2.23
C ASN A 65 -1.93 0.60 -0.84
N TRP A 66 -2.96 -0.23 -0.64
CA TRP A 66 -3.58 -0.42 0.67
C TRP A 66 -2.57 -0.92 1.72
N ILE A 67 -1.71 -1.89 1.38
CA ILE A 67 -0.66 -2.38 2.30
C ILE A 67 0.31 -1.25 2.67
N SER A 68 0.71 -0.43 1.70
CA SER A 68 1.59 0.72 1.94
C SER A 68 0.96 1.72 2.91
N GLU A 69 -0.30 2.11 2.66
CA GLU A 69 -1.04 3.03 3.52
C GLU A 69 -1.22 2.47 4.95
N HIS A 70 -1.61 1.21 5.07
CA HIS A 70 -1.75 0.55 6.38
C HIS A 70 -0.43 0.51 7.15
N ARG A 71 0.71 0.27 6.48
CA ARG A 71 2.03 0.33 7.13
C ARG A 71 2.39 1.73 7.59
N GLN A 72 2.07 2.74 6.79
CA GLN A 72 2.31 4.14 7.15
C GLN A 72 1.50 4.53 8.37
N GLU A 73 0.23 4.13 8.44
CA GLU A 73 -0.61 4.42 9.62
C GLU A 73 -0.13 3.68 10.88
N ILE A 74 0.32 2.42 10.81
CA ILE A 74 0.97 1.76 11.95
C ILE A 74 2.18 2.59 12.44
N ARG A 75 3.02 3.05 11.50
CA ARG A 75 4.19 3.87 11.85
C ARG A 75 3.78 5.23 12.44
N ARG A 76 2.67 5.83 11.98
CA ARG A 76 2.12 7.05 12.57
C ARG A 76 1.74 6.83 14.03
N ALA A 77 1.06 5.73 14.35
CA ALA A 77 0.76 5.35 15.73
C ALA A 77 2.03 5.27 16.60
N HIS A 78 3.05 4.54 16.11
CA HIS A 78 4.33 4.43 16.82
C HIS A 78 5.02 5.79 16.99
N ASN A 79 4.97 6.68 16.01
CA ASN A 79 5.51 8.04 16.13
C ASN A 79 4.81 8.84 17.23
N ILE A 80 3.48 8.79 17.28
CA ILE A 80 2.66 9.51 18.27
C ILE A 80 2.98 8.98 19.66
N ILE A 81 2.94 7.65 19.87
CA ILE A 81 3.21 7.03 21.17
C ILE A 81 4.60 7.39 21.67
N GLN A 82 5.64 7.25 20.82
CA GLN A 82 7.00 7.55 21.22
C GLN A 82 7.24 9.03 21.50
N ARG A 83 6.56 9.91 20.76
CA ARG A 83 6.61 11.35 21.03
C ARG A 83 5.92 11.68 22.34
N GLU A 84 4.73 11.12 22.57
CA GLU A 84 3.96 11.30 23.80
C GLU A 84 4.78 10.86 25.02
N THR A 85 5.41 9.69 24.97
CA THR A 85 6.30 9.22 26.04
C THR A 85 7.42 10.22 26.31
N TYR A 86 8.10 10.69 25.27
CA TYR A 86 9.18 11.67 25.42
C TYR A 86 8.71 13.01 26.01
N ILE A 87 7.56 13.53 25.56
CA ILE A 87 7.01 14.78 26.09
C ILE A 87 6.55 14.63 27.54
N ARG A 88 6.02 13.46 27.92
CA ARG A 88 5.68 13.16 29.32
C ARG A 88 6.91 13.12 30.22
N GLU A 89 8.01 12.52 29.75
CA GLU A 89 9.31 12.55 30.46
C GLU A 89 9.75 14.02 30.67
N LEU A 90 9.73 14.84 29.62
CA LEU A 90 10.10 16.25 29.73
C LEU A 90 9.17 17.04 30.66
N PHE A 91 7.86 16.81 30.57
CA PHE A 91 6.89 17.46 31.44
C PHE A 91 7.20 17.17 32.91
N PHE A 92 7.45 15.91 33.24
CA PHE A 92 7.79 15.47 34.59
C PHE A 92 9.10 16.12 35.09
N ASP A 93 10.12 16.19 34.24
CA ASP A 93 11.38 16.86 34.59
C ASP A 93 11.18 18.35 34.92
N TYR A 94 10.40 19.06 34.09
CA TYR A 94 10.07 20.47 34.33
C TYR A 94 9.15 20.69 35.53
N ASP A 95 8.25 19.76 35.82
CA ASP A 95 7.35 19.84 36.98
C ASP A 95 8.15 19.71 38.29
N ILE A 96 9.08 18.74 38.34
CA ILE A 96 10.04 18.63 39.45
C ILE A 96 10.88 19.89 39.59
N GLN A 97 11.34 20.47 38.48
CA GLN A 97 12.12 21.69 38.50
C GLN A 97 11.30 22.87 39.05
N ALA A 98 10.06 23.06 38.58
CA ALA A 98 9.17 24.12 39.03
C ALA A 98 8.86 24.01 40.54
N GLN A 99 8.73 22.79 41.08
CA GLN A 99 8.52 22.57 42.52
C GLN A 99 9.75 22.94 43.37
N LYS A 100 10.96 22.90 42.80
CA LYS A 100 12.21 23.28 43.49
C LYS A 100 12.48 24.78 43.44
N GLU A 101 11.99 25.46 42.41
CA GLU A 101 12.15 26.89 42.21
C GLU A 101 11.08 27.66 43.02
N SER A 102 11.48 28.62 43.86
CA SER A 102 10.54 29.49 44.58
C SER A 102 10.94 30.96 44.40
N PRO A 103 10.25 31.73 43.53
CA PRO A 103 9.19 31.31 42.60
C PRO A 103 9.73 30.51 41.39
N PRO A 104 8.88 29.73 40.68
CA PRO A 104 9.25 29.07 39.43
C PRO A 104 9.76 30.05 38.38
N GLU A 105 10.85 29.70 37.71
CA GLU A 105 11.40 30.51 36.63
C GLU A 105 10.41 30.59 35.46
N PRO A 106 10.23 31.77 34.82
CA PRO A 106 9.37 31.92 33.65
C PRO A 106 9.71 30.94 32.52
N TYR A 107 10.97 30.54 32.40
CA TYR A 107 11.43 29.52 31.46
C TYR A 107 10.79 28.15 31.72
N THR A 108 10.79 27.70 32.97
CA THR A 108 10.22 26.41 33.40
C THR A 108 8.72 26.37 33.13
N LEU A 109 8.00 27.44 33.51
CA LEU A 109 6.56 27.57 33.25
C LEU A 109 6.23 27.54 31.75
N LYS A 110 7.02 28.24 30.93
CA LYS A 110 6.84 28.25 29.47
C LYS A 110 7.01 26.87 28.87
N ASN A 111 7.96 26.07 29.36
CA ASN A 111 8.17 24.72 28.85
C ASN A 111 7.11 23.73 29.31
N LEU A 112 6.58 23.87 30.53
CA LEU A 112 5.40 23.11 30.97
C LEU A 112 4.19 23.36 30.06
N GLN A 113 3.91 24.64 29.76
CA GLN A 113 2.83 25.02 28.84
C GLN A 113 3.04 24.44 27.43
N LYS A 114 4.28 24.46 26.91
CA LYS A 114 4.59 23.83 25.62
C LYS A 114 4.34 22.32 25.63
N CYS A 115 4.77 21.64 26.69
CA CYS A 115 4.56 20.20 26.83
C CYS A 115 3.06 19.87 26.91
N ASP A 116 2.29 20.61 27.70
CA ASP A 116 0.83 20.45 27.80
C ASP A 116 0.13 20.66 26.45
N LEU A 117 0.50 21.72 25.72
CA LEU A 117 -0.02 21.99 24.38
C LEU A 117 0.33 20.85 23.41
N GLU A 118 1.57 20.37 23.42
CA GLU A 118 2.01 19.30 22.54
C GLU A 118 1.30 17.96 22.86
N LEU A 119 1.09 17.65 24.15
CA LEU A 119 0.31 16.47 24.55
C LEU A 119 -1.14 16.53 24.06
N LYS A 120 -1.78 17.71 24.13
CA LYS A 120 -3.13 17.93 23.58
C LYS A 120 -3.17 17.74 22.06
N LEU A 121 -2.16 18.25 21.35
CA LEU A 121 -2.06 18.07 19.90
C LEU A 121 -1.83 16.60 19.51
N LEU A 122 -0.95 15.89 20.21
CA LEU A 122 -0.73 14.46 20.01
C LEU A 122 -2.01 13.64 20.27
N ASN A 123 -2.84 14.07 21.22
CA ASN A 123 -4.12 13.44 21.48
C ASN A 123 -5.08 13.58 20.29
N ILE A 124 -5.16 14.78 19.70
CA ILE A 124 -5.95 15.01 18.48
C ILE A 124 -5.39 14.16 17.33
N GLU A 125 -4.08 14.18 17.12
CA GLU A 125 -3.42 13.38 16.07
C GLU A 125 -3.68 11.88 16.23
N TYR A 126 -3.73 11.39 17.48
CA TYR A 126 -4.05 10.01 17.78
C TYR A 126 -5.49 9.65 17.37
N PHE A 127 -6.47 10.52 17.65
CA PHE A 127 -7.85 10.28 17.23
C PHE A 127 -8.01 10.29 15.71
N GLU A 128 -7.37 11.24 15.02
CA GLU A 128 -7.33 11.26 13.55
C GLU A 128 -6.71 9.97 12.98
N HIS A 129 -5.65 9.47 13.63
CA HIS A 129 -5.05 8.19 13.27
C HIS A 129 -6.05 7.02 13.43
N LEU A 130 -6.82 6.98 14.53
CA LEU A 130 -7.83 5.94 14.74
C LEU A 130 -8.92 5.98 13.65
N GLU A 131 -9.42 7.16 13.31
CA GLU A 131 -10.40 7.34 12.24
C GLU A 131 -9.86 6.89 10.89
N ARG A 132 -8.62 7.29 10.57
CA ARG A 132 -7.95 6.89 9.32
C ARG A 132 -7.69 5.39 9.26
N MET A 133 -7.32 4.77 10.38
CA MET A 133 -7.18 3.33 10.47
C MET A 133 -8.52 2.62 10.26
N ALA A 134 -9.61 3.14 10.85
CA ALA A 134 -10.95 2.60 10.64
C ALA A 134 -11.36 2.67 9.16
N GLU A 135 -11.13 3.81 8.50
CA GLU A 135 -11.42 3.95 7.06
C GLU A 135 -10.59 3.01 6.19
N LEU A 136 -9.29 2.86 6.47
CA LEU A 136 -8.45 1.87 5.81
C LEU A 136 -9.01 0.46 5.95
N MET A 137 -9.47 0.11 7.15
CA MET A 137 -10.06 -1.21 7.39
C MET A 137 -11.38 -1.41 6.66
N LYS A 138 -12.21 -0.37 6.51
CA LYS A 138 -13.47 -0.43 5.73
C LYS A 138 -13.21 -0.70 4.25
N ARG A 139 -12.22 -0.03 3.64
CA ARG A 139 -11.90 -0.19 2.21
C ARG A 139 -10.85 -1.27 1.91
N LYS A 140 -10.61 -2.19 2.86
CA LYS A 140 -9.61 -3.25 2.72
C LYS A 140 -9.91 -4.11 1.48
N PRO A 141 -9.03 -4.14 0.47
CA PRO A 141 -9.28 -4.94 -0.72
C PRO A 141 -9.14 -6.42 -0.39
N LEU A 142 -9.95 -7.23 -1.05
CA LEU A 142 -9.78 -8.67 -1.07
C LEU A 142 -8.51 -9.02 -1.87
N GLY A 143 -7.92 -10.19 -1.59
CA GLY A 143 -6.82 -10.73 -2.37
C GLY A 143 -5.69 -11.33 -1.55
N HIS A 144 -4.85 -12.11 -2.23
CA HIS A 144 -3.82 -12.94 -1.60
C HIS A 144 -2.68 -12.13 -0.98
N LEU A 145 -2.34 -10.94 -1.52
CA LEU A 145 -1.28 -10.10 -0.98
C LEU A 145 -1.70 -9.49 0.37
N VAL A 146 -2.92 -8.96 0.43
CA VAL A 146 -3.49 -8.41 1.67
C VAL A 146 -3.67 -9.51 2.71
N HIS A 147 -4.13 -10.71 2.30
CA HIS A 147 -4.25 -11.85 3.19
C HIS A 147 -2.89 -12.26 3.77
N ARG A 148 -1.87 -12.41 2.91
CA ARG A 148 -0.50 -12.75 3.34
C ARG A 148 0.06 -11.69 4.28
N TYR A 149 -0.13 -10.41 3.97
CA TYR A 149 0.29 -9.31 4.83
C TYR A 149 -0.38 -9.35 6.22
N ALA A 150 -1.70 -9.49 6.27
CA ALA A 150 -2.44 -9.58 7.53
C ALA A 150 -2.04 -10.82 8.36
N ARG A 151 -1.79 -11.96 7.69
CA ARG A 151 -1.27 -13.17 8.34
C ARG A 151 0.12 -12.94 8.94
N ASN A 152 1.01 -12.27 8.20
CA ASN A 152 2.35 -11.94 8.68
C ASN A 152 2.31 -11.02 9.92
N LEU A 153 1.42 -10.02 9.94
CA LEU A 153 1.24 -9.16 11.12
C LEU A 153 0.81 -9.93 12.36
N ARG A 154 0.02 -11.00 12.22
CA ARG A 154 -0.48 -11.79 13.35
C ARG A 154 0.50 -12.85 13.83
N HIS A 155 1.18 -13.53 12.90
CA HIS A 155 1.91 -14.76 13.20
C HIS A 155 3.42 -14.64 13.06
N ASN A 156 3.92 -13.63 12.35
CA ASN A 156 5.35 -13.45 12.08
C ASN A 156 5.93 -12.23 12.81
N LEU A 157 5.45 -11.97 14.03
CA LEU A 157 5.90 -10.85 14.87
C LEU A 157 7.42 -10.85 15.07
N LYS A 158 8.03 -12.02 15.28
CA LYS A 158 9.50 -12.15 15.43
C LYS A 158 10.25 -11.71 14.17
N GLN A 159 9.75 -12.02 12.98
CA GLN A 159 10.40 -11.63 11.73
C GLN A 159 10.23 -10.13 11.49
N LEU A 160 9.04 -9.58 11.76
CA LEU A 160 8.77 -8.14 11.68
C LEU A 160 9.67 -7.36 12.64
N TRP A 161 9.85 -7.86 13.86
CA TRP A 161 10.78 -7.32 14.85
C TRP A 161 12.21 -7.23 14.29
N ILE A 162 12.75 -8.32 13.75
CA ILE A 162 14.12 -8.33 13.16
C ILE A 162 14.25 -7.31 12.02
N ILE A 163 13.23 -7.21 11.16
CA ILE A 163 13.19 -6.25 10.06
C ILE A 163 13.20 -4.82 10.59
N GLU A 164 12.35 -4.50 11.57
CA GLU A 164 12.27 -3.18 12.18
C GLU A 164 13.54 -2.82 12.94
N ARG A 165 14.19 -3.79 13.60
CA ARG A 165 15.51 -3.62 14.22
C ARG A 165 16.55 -3.18 13.19
N THR A 166 16.57 -3.87 12.05
CA THR A 166 17.48 -3.55 10.93
C THR A 166 17.22 -2.15 10.41
N TYR A 167 15.96 -1.77 10.19
CA TYR A 167 15.62 -0.40 9.79
C TYR A 167 16.03 0.64 10.83
N CYS A 168 15.81 0.36 12.12
CA CYS A 168 16.25 1.22 13.22
C CYS A 168 17.77 1.41 13.21
N GLN A 169 18.54 0.35 12.94
CA GLN A 169 19.99 0.42 12.83
C GLN A 169 20.44 1.24 11.61
N LEU A 170 19.90 0.94 10.42
CA LEU A 170 20.27 1.61 9.16
C LEU A 170 20.05 3.12 9.18
N ARG A 171 19.06 3.60 9.95
CA ARG A 171 18.77 5.03 10.10
C ARG A 171 19.52 5.70 11.28
N GLY A 172 20.51 5.04 11.87
CA GLY A 172 21.25 5.53 13.04
C GLY A 172 20.36 5.69 14.29
N GLY A 173 19.35 4.83 14.43
CA GLY A 173 18.45 4.80 15.59
C GLY A 173 19.05 4.06 16.79
N CYS A 174 18.22 3.83 17.81
CA CYS A 174 18.64 3.22 19.07
C CYS A 174 19.26 1.82 18.91
N CYS A 175 18.87 1.04 17.89
CA CYS A 175 19.46 -0.29 17.65
C CYS A 175 20.88 -0.27 17.10
N ALA A 176 21.38 0.87 16.61
CA ALA A 176 22.79 1.05 16.27
C ALA A 176 23.63 1.47 17.49
N ARG A 177 23.00 1.56 18.67
CA ARG A 177 23.60 2.09 19.90
C ARG A 177 23.33 1.13 21.06
N GLU A 178 24.01 1.36 22.18
CA GLU A 178 23.86 0.58 23.41
C GLU A 178 22.87 1.22 24.41
N CYS A 179 21.95 2.08 23.95
CA CYS A 179 21.04 2.80 24.84
C CYS A 179 19.87 1.97 25.38
N GLY A 180 19.66 0.75 24.86
CA GLY A 180 18.64 -0.21 25.35
C GLY A 180 17.17 0.20 25.13
N CYS A 181 16.89 1.28 24.40
CA CYS A 181 15.53 1.81 24.27
C CYS A 181 14.58 0.89 23.49
N CYS A 182 15.10 0.10 22.55
CA CYS A 182 14.27 -0.79 21.72
C CYS A 182 13.95 -2.10 22.43
N GLU A 183 14.73 -2.48 23.43
CA GLU A 183 14.54 -3.68 24.24
C GLU A 183 13.57 -3.43 25.41
N ARG A 184 13.29 -2.16 25.70
CA ARG A 184 12.40 -1.78 26.80
C ARG A 184 10.92 -1.98 26.40
N PRO A 185 10.10 -2.54 27.29
CA PRO A 185 8.65 -2.56 27.10
C PRO A 185 8.09 -1.14 27.05
N TRP A 186 7.17 -0.88 26.13
CA TRP A 186 6.43 0.37 26.06
C TRP A 186 5.10 0.19 26.80
N ASP A 187 5.00 0.88 27.93
CA ASP A 187 3.73 1.09 28.62
C ASP A 187 3.07 2.35 28.04
N THR A 188 1.89 2.19 27.46
CA THR A 188 1.16 3.29 26.84
C THR A 188 -0.29 3.28 27.29
N ILE A 189 -0.76 4.46 27.71
CA ILE A 189 -2.18 4.68 28.04
C ILE A 189 -3.10 4.51 26.82
N ARG A 190 -2.53 4.43 25.61
CA ARG A 190 -3.24 4.30 24.35
C ARG A 190 -3.72 2.87 24.08
N ASP A 191 -3.19 1.89 24.83
CA ASP A 191 -3.66 0.51 24.80
C ASP A 191 -4.51 0.21 26.05
N PRO A 192 -5.84 0.25 25.95
CA PRO A 192 -6.73 -0.01 27.09
C PRO A 192 -6.63 -1.44 27.62
N SER A 193 -5.99 -2.36 26.88
CA SER A 193 -5.76 -3.73 27.36
C SER A 193 -4.58 -3.83 28.34
N GLY A 194 -3.80 -2.76 28.51
CA GLY A 194 -2.61 -2.74 29.36
C GLY A 194 -1.51 -3.69 28.88
N LYS A 195 -1.60 -4.18 27.64
CA LYS A 195 -0.60 -5.08 27.08
C LYS A 195 0.67 -4.30 26.81
N ILE A 196 1.77 -4.83 27.32
CA ILE A 196 3.11 -4.37 26.99
C ILE A 196 3.31 -4.47 25.48
N GLN A 197 3.60 -3.35 24.85
CA GLN A 197 3.97 -3.31 23.45
C GLN A 197 5.49 -3.25 23.31
N TYR A 198 6.02 -4.08 22.42
CA TYR A 198 7.40 -3.96 21.99
C TYR A 198 7.39 -3.25 20.64
N MET A 199 8.05 -2.11 20.56
CA MET A 199 8.22 -1.37 19.31
C MET A 199 9.65 -0.87 19.16
N HIS A 200 10.16 -0.89 17.93
CA HIS A 200 11.42 -0.24 17.62
C HIS A 200 11.25 1.28 17.55
N CYS A 201 12.30 2.00 17.93
CA CYS A 201 12.30 3.45 17.87
C CYS A 201 12.03 3.93 16.44
N THR A 202 11.10 4.86 16.32
CA THR A 202 10.93 5.76 15.18
C THR A 202 11.79 7.01 15.40
N GLY A 203 11.69 8.00 14.51
CA GLY A 203 12.44 9.23 14.69
C GLY A 203 11.90 10.11 15.83
N SER A 204 10.69 9.81 16.32
CA SER A 204 10.05 10.50 17.44
C SER A 204 10.53 10.05 18.82
N CYS A 205 11.29 8.95 18.90
CA CYS A 205 11.87 8.50 20.16
C CYS A 205 12.73 9.60 20.81
N GLY A 206 12.56 9.83 22.12
CA GLY A 206 13.33 10.82 22.88
C GLY A 206 14.83 10.61 22.81
N CYS A 207 15.31 9.36 22.93
CA CYS A 207 16.73 9.05 22.76
C CYS A 207 17.25 9.38 21.35
N CYS A 208 16.51 9.03 20.30
CA CYS A 208 16.85 9.41 18.93
C CYS A 208 16.86 10.92 18.73
N THR A 209 15.88 11.63 19.29
CA THR A 209 15.76 13.09 19.19
C THR A 209 16.95 13.78 19.87
N ARG A 210 17.29 13.37 21.11
CA ARG A 210 18.44 13.88 21.86
C ARG A 210 19.75 13.65 21.11
N HIS A 211 19.94 12.45 20.56
CA HIS A 211 21.16 12.13 19.81
C HIS A 211 21.29 12.89 18.50
N ARG A 212 20.19 13.11 17.77
CA ARG A 212 20.21 13.83 16.49
C ARG A 212 20.24 15.34 16.64
N GLY A 213 19.81 15.89 17.77
CA GLY A 213 19.68 17.33 17.99
C GLY A 213 18.46 17.96 17.31
N TYR A 214 17.61 17.18 16.64
CA TYR A 214 16.34 17.63 16.07
C TYR A 214 15.29 16.52 16.13
N SER A 215 14.01 16.91 16.26
CA SER A 215 12.91 15.97 16.10
C SER A 215 12.68 15.73 14.62
N SER A 216 12.52 14.47 14.21
CA SER A 216 11.92 14.18 12.90
C SER A 216 10.43 14.48 13.02
N SER A 217 10.05 15.74 12.90
CA SER A 217 8.65 16.11 12.75
C SER A 217 8.10 15.34 11.54
N SER A 218 6.97 14.67 11.70
CA SER A 218 6.22 13.95 10.67
C SER A 218 5.61 14.88 9.61
N MET A 219 6.33 15.95 9.24
CA MET A 219 5.92 16.94 8.26
C MET A 219 6.82 16.86 7.03
N VAL A 220 6.67 15.76 6.28
CA VAL A 220 6.77 15.83 4.82
C VAL A 220 5.45 15.31 4.27
N VAL A 221 4.39 16.10 4.49
CA VAL A 221 3.30 16.11 3.53
C VAL A 221 3.88 16.83 2.33
N ASN A 222 4.39 16.06 1.36
CA ASN A 222 4.58 16.58 0.01
C ASN A 222 3.20 17.01 -0.47
N LYS A 223 2.90 18.29 -0.32
CA LYS A 223 1.85 18.96 -1.07
C LYS A 223 2.30 18.81 -2.53
N LYS A 224 1.75 17.81 -3.23
CA LYS A 224 1.78 17.85 -4.69
C LYS A 224 1.11 19.17 -5.06
N SER A 225 1.92 20.10 -5.54
CA SER A 225 1.44 21.24 -6.29
C SER A 225 0.83 20.67 -7.55
N ASP A 226 -0.49 20.61 -7.60
CA ASP A 226 -1.22 20.43 -8.84
C ASP A 226 -0.92 21.66 -9.71
N ILE A 227 -0.18 21.43 -10.80
CA ILE A 227 -0.14 22.25 -12.01
C ILE A 227 -0.99 21.51 -13.05
#